data_AF-I3R988-F1
#
_entry.id   AF-I3R988-F1
#
_cell.length_a   1.000
_cell.length_b   1.000
_cell.length_c   1.000
_cell.angle_alpha   90.00
_cell.angle_beta   90.00
_cell.angle_gamma   90.00
#
_symmetry.space_group_name_H-M   'P 1'
#
loop_
_entity.id
_entity.type
_entity.pdbx_description
1 polymer ?
#
loop_
_entity_poly.entity_id
_entity_poly.type
_entity_poly.pdbx_seq_one_letter_code
_entity_poly.pdbx_strand_id
1 'polypeptide(L)'
;MYECDYCDATFEAVSNLGGHVASAHRYGEYGCETCGETFTSLASYRGHLGGQTSIGRDELQTELRRFTEELGRPPTRDEMNADGAYSATAYRNEFGSWCDAIRSIGHNPAQERRVPEEALLESIRDLADELGRVPTAPEMDDQGAYSQRTCANRFGSWANAVHEAGFEPAGKPKIATAELLAEIDRLASRLGHPPTVKEMNSEGRYHVATYYDRFESWRQAKRRAGYGESQAEGSGWKRQEWSETRWHRQRQRVLERDDYCCQTPGCDVDQSEHHARCGTELHIHHITPRREFVDTDGRYDAEAANELDNLITLCAAHHRFWEQFAPLHPDIR
;
A
#
# COMPACT_ATOMS: atom_id res chain seq x y z
N MET A 1 33.01 29.21 -21.70
CA MET A 1 32.71 29.56 -20.30
C MET A 1 31.28 30.04 -20.23
N TYR A 2 30.56 29.65 -19.19
CA TYR A 2 29.22 30.09 -18.86
C TYR A 2 29.35 31.17 -17.78
N GLU A 3 28.85 32.36 -18.06
CA GLU A 3 28.97 33.52 -17.19
C GLU A 3 27.74 33.59 -16.27
N CYS A 4 27.93 34.05 -15.03
CA CYS A 4 26.83 34.25 -14.11
C CYS A 4 26.10 35.55 -14.45
N ASP A 5 24.78 35.50 -14.61
CA ASP A 5 24.00 36.69 -14.94
C ASP A 5 23.88 37.69 -13.77
N TYR A 6 24.34 37.31 -12.58
CA TYR A 6 24.21 38.07 -11.33
C TYR A 6 25.55 38.55 -10.74
N CYS A 7 26.68 38.09 -11.28
CA CYS A 7 28.02 38.59 -10.94
C CYS A 7 29.05 38.22 -12.00
N ASP A 8 30.27 38.74 -11.90
CA ASP A 8 31.33 38.53 -12.91
C ASP A 8 31.98 37.12 -12.87
N ALA A 9 31.38 36.16 -12.17
CA ALA A 9 31.92 34.80 -12.07
C ALA A 9 31.64 33.98 -13.34
N THR A 10 32.67 33.29 -13.84
CA THR A 10 32.59 32.45 -15.04
C THR A 10 32.95 31.00 -14.76
N PHE A 11 32.21 30.07 -15.36
CA PHE A 11 32.31 28.63 -15.09
C PHE A 11 32.56 27.83 -16.38
N GLU A 12 33.24 26.70 -16.27
CA GLU A 12 33.53 25.85 -17.43
C GLU A 12 32.35 24.96 -17.84
N ALA A 13 31.38 24.74 -16.95
CA ALA A 13 30.21 23.89 -17.18
C ALA A 13 28.92 24.49 -16.58
N VAL A 14 27.78 24.27 -17.26
CA VAL A 14 26.45 24.76 -16.84
C VAL A 14 26.04 24.23 -15.47
N SER A 15 26.41 22.99 -15.12
CA SER A 15 26.12 22.39 -13.81
C SER A 15 26.78 23.18 -12.67
N ASN A 16 27.99 23.69 -12.90
CA ASN A 16 28.75 24.44 -11.90
C ASN A 16 28.18 25.85 -11.76
N LEU A 17 27.78 26.48 -12.87
CA LEU A 17 27.01 27.73 -12.85
C LEU A 17 25.67 27.55 -12.11
N GLY A 18 24.93 26.47 -12.39
CA GLY A 18 23.67 26.16 -11.72
C GLY A 18 23.82 25.96 -10.21
N GLY A 19 24.89 25.26 -9.78
CA GLY A 19 25.24 25.13 -8.36
C GLY A 19 25.61 26.47 -7.72
N HIS A 20 26.42 27.28 -8.40
CA HIS A 20 26.82 28.60 -7.93
C HIS A 20 25.63 29.57 -7.79
N VAL A 21 24.76 29.65 -8.80
CA VAL A 21 23.55 30.49 -8.75
C VAL A 21 22.63 30.05 -7.62
N ALA A 22 22.49 28.73 -7.41
CA ALA A 22 21.68 28.19 -6.32
C ALA A 22 22.25 28.50 -4.92
N SER A 23 23.57 28.59 -4.77
CA SER A 23 24.23 28.81 -3.48
C SER A 23 24.55 30.28 -3.16
N ALA A 24 24.88 31.09 -4.17
CA ALA A 24 25.48 32.42 -3.98
C ALA A 24 24.56 33.59 -4.35
N HIS A 25 23.56 33.35 -5.21
CA HIS A 25 22.66 34.41 -5.71
C HIS A 25 21.20 34.23 -5.32
N ARG A 26 20.88 33.20 -4.53
CA ARG A 26 19.55 33.04 -3.95
C ARG A 26 19.52 33.77 -2.59
N TYR A 27 19.07 35.02 -2.56
CA TYR A 27 18.91 35.78 -1.31
C TYR A 27 17.53 36.46 -1.19
N GLY A 28 16.80 36.03 -0.17
CA GLY A 28 15.98 36.86 0.69
C GLY A 28 16.15 36.29 2.10
N GLU A 29 16.45 37.14 3.09
CA GLU A 29 16.49 36.71 4.50
C GLU A 29 15.10 36.20 4.89
N TYR A 30 15.00 34.99 5.46
CA TYR A 30 13.71 34.48 5.94
C TYR A 30 13.48 35.07 7.32
N GLY A 31 12.65 36.11 7.43
CA GLY A 31 12.27 36.73 8.70
C GLY A 31 11.06 36.04 9.32
N CYS A 32 11.16 35.65 10.59
CA CYS A 32 9.98 35.26 11.37
C CYS A 32 9.28 36.53 11.88
N GLU A 33 8.05 36.79 11.44
CA GLU A 33 7.29 37.99 11.87
C GLU A 33 6.87 37.94 13.35
N THR A 34 6.84 36.74 13.94
CA THR A 34 6.43 36.51 15.34
C THR A 34 7.55 36.82 16.33
N CYS A 35 8.81 36.48 16.00
CA CYS A 35 9.95 36.72 16.90
C CYS A 35 10.99 37.71 16.35
N GLY A 36 10.89 38.09 15.07
CA GLY A 36 11.82 38.99 14.38
C GLY A 36 13.15 38.36 13.98
N GLU A 37 13.36 37.05 14.20
CA GLU A 37 14.61 36.39 13.85
C GLU A 37 14.72 36.18 12.32
N THR A 38 15.91 36.46 11.78
CA THR A 38 16.22 36.29 10.36
C THR A 38 17.11 35.09 10.13
N PHE A 39 16.79 34.29 9.11
CA PHE A 39 17.52 33.08 8.76
C PHE A 39 18.14 33.19 7.37
N THR A 40 19.38 32.71 7.27
CA THR A 40 20.16 32.72 6.03
C THR A 40 19.86 31.53 5.12
N SER A 41 19.01 30.59 5.55
CA SER A 41 18.58 29.44 4.74
C SER A 41 17.16 28.98 5.06
N LEU A 42 16.47 28.45 4.05
CA LEU A 42 15.11 27.93 4.15
C LEU A 42 15.02 26.69 5.07
N ALA A 43 16.06 25.87 5.13
CA ALA A 43 16.10 24.71 6.03
C ALA A 43 16.16 25.13 7.50
N SER A 44 16.94 26.17 7.81
CA SER A 44 17.01 26.75 9.16
C SER A 44 15.69 27.42 9.56
N TYR A 45 15.06 28.14 8.63
CA TYR A 45 13.73 28.73 8.84
C TYR A 45 12.65 27.65 9.07
N ARG A 46 12.64 26.58 8.25
CA ARG A 46 11.74 25.43 8.43
C ARG A 46 11.96 24.69 9.75
N GLY A 47 13.20 24.58 10.20
CA GLY A 47 13.54 24.04 11.52
C GLY A 47 13.04 24.92 12.67
N HIS A 48 13.12 26.24 12.51
CA HIS A 48 12.53 27.22 13.44
C HIS A 48 11.00 27.09 13.51
N LEU A 49 10.32 27.01 12.36
CA LEU A 49 8.86 26.79 12.30
C LEU A 49 8.45 25.42 12.87
N GLY A 50 9.22 24.37 12.60
CA GLY A 50 8.96 23.02 13.12
C GLY A 50 9.20 22.87 14.63
N GLY A 51 9.94 23.80 15.24
CA GLY A 51 10.12 23.91 16.69
C GLY A 51 9.09 24.80 17.39
N GLN A 52 8.33 25.59 16.64
CA GLN A 52 7.18 26.34 17.15
C GLN A 52 5.98 25.40 17.18
N THR A 53 5.33 25.32 18.34
CA THR A 53 4.10 24.58 18.62
C THR A 53 3.09 24.63 17.47
N SER A 54 2.57 23.47 17.03
CA SER A 54 1.53 23.23 16.03
C SER A 54 1.24 24.38 15.04
N ILE A 55 1.65 24.21 13.78
CA ILE A 55 1.25 25.10 12.66
C ILE A 55 -0.27 25.28 12.73
N GLY A 56 -0.72 26.52 12.93
CA GLY A 56 -2.13 26.80 13.16
C GLY A 56 -2.95 26.64 11.88
N ARG A 57 -4.22 26.26 12.03
CA ARG A 57 -5.20 26.25 10.92
C ARG A 57 -5.16 27.53 10.08
N ASP A 58 -5.12 28.68 10.74
CA ASP A 58 -5.15 30.00 10.08
C ASP A 58 -3.86 30.28 9.28
N GLU A 59 -2.73 29.76 9.75
CA GLU A 59 -1.43 29.91 9.10
C GLU A 59 -1.39 29.13 7.77
N LEU A 60 -1.88 27.89 7.79
CA LEU A 60 -2.02 27.08 6.58
C LEU A 60 -3.01 27.74 5.59
N GLN A 61 -4.17 28.22 6.04
CA GLN A 61 -5.12 28.91 5.15
C GLN A 61 -4.52 30.16 4.51
N THR A 62 -3.73 30.93 5.26
CA THR A 62 -3.09 32.16 4.77
C THR A 62 -2.10 31.84 3.65
N GLU A 63 -1.22 30.86 3.85
CA GLU A 63 -0.29 30.44 2.80
C GLU A 63 -1.03 29.86 1.58
N LEU A 64 -2.08 29.07 1.80
CA LEU A 64 -2.82 28.47 0.69
C LEU A 64 -3.54 29.53 -0.17
N ARG A 65 -4.04 30.61 0.46
CA ARG A 65 -4.60 31.77 -0.25
C ARG A 65 -3.52 32.50 -1.04
N ARG A 66 -2.40 32.84 -0.41
CA ARG A 66 -1.26 33.49 -1.07
C ARG A 66 -0.81 32.72 -2.30
N PHE A 67 -0.64 31.40 -2.19
CA PHE A 67 -0.17 30.57 -3.30
C PHE A 67 -1.23 30.39 -4.39
N THR A 68 -2.52 30.36 -4.03
CA THR A 68 -3.62 30.37 -5.00
C THR A 68 -3.67 31.67 -5.79
N GLU A 69 -3.43 32.81 -5.14
CA GLU A 69 -3.36 34.13 -5.78
C GLU A 69 -2.15 34.24 -6.72
N GLU A 70 -0.98 33.75 -6.29
CA GLU A 70 0.23 33.70 -7.09
C GLU A 70 0.06 32.89 -8.38
N LEU A 71 -0.57 31.71 -8.29
CA LEU A 71 -0.83 30.85 -9.45
C LEU A 71 -2.03 31.29 -10.29
N GLY A 72 -2.87 32.20 -9.78
CA GLY A 72 -4.18 32.56 -10.36
C GLY A 72 -5.18 31.39 -10.41
N ARG A 73 -4.87 30.27 -9.76
CA ARG A 73 -5.69 29.06 -9.67
C ARG A 73 -5.31 28.26 -8.43
N PRO A 74 -6.19 27.35 -7.97
CA PRO A 74 -5.85 26.45 -6.88
C PRO A 74 -4.61 25.60 -7.23
N PRO A 75 -3.62 25.50 -6.33
CA PRO A 75 -2.43 24.68 -6.54
C PRO A 75 -2.78 23.18 -6.61
N THR A 76 -1.96 22.41 -7.33
CA THR A 76 -1.92 20.95 -7.16
C THR A 76 -1.11 20.59 -5.91
N ARG A 77 -1.22 19.34 -5.46
CA ARG A 77 -0.43 18.84 -4.33
C ARG A 77 1.07 18.89 -4.62
N ASP A 78 1.45 18.60 -5.85
CA ASP A 78 2.85 18.55 -6.27
C ASP A 78 3.43 19.97 -6.35
N GLU A 79 2.66 20.94 -6.85
CA GLU A 79 3.03 22.36 -6.84
C GLU A 79 3.22 22.88 -5.41
N MET A 80 2.33 22.53 -4.47
CA MET A 80 2.48 22.93 -3.07
C MET A 80 3.69 22.28 -2.40
N ASN A 81 3.99 21.02 -2.72
CA ASN A 81 5.18 20.35 -2.17
C ASN A 81 6.50 20.90 -2.76
N ALA A 82 6.48 21.35 -4.01
CA ALA A 82 7.66 21.87 -4.69
C ALA A 82 7.95 23.32 -4.27
N ASP A 83 6.93 24.17 -4.29
CA ASP A 83 7.09 25.63 -4.27
C ASP A 83 6.37 26.32 -3.09
N GLY A 84 5.56 25.60 -2.33
CA GLY A 84 4.81 26.13 -1.18
C GLY A 84 5.61 26.21 0.13
N ALA A 85 5.16 27.06 1.06
CA ALA A 85 5.82 27.19 2.37
C ALA A 85 5.65 25.93 3.24
N TYR A 86 4.53 25.20 3.08
CA TYR A 86 4.24 23.97 3.82
C TYR A 86 3.96 22.81 2.87
N SER A 87 4.30 21.59 3.30
CA SER A 87 3.97 20.39 2.53
C SER A 87 2.45 20.20 2.41
N ALA A 88 2.00 19.61 1.31
CA ALA A 88 0.60 19.16 1.14
C ALA A 88 0.14 18.20 2.25
N THR A 89 1.08 17.59 2.98
CA THR A 89 0.81 16.76 4.17
C THR A 89 0.42 17.60 5.39
N ALA A 90 0.99 18.78 5.60
CA ALA A 90 0.60 19.68 6.69
C ALA A 90 -0.89 20.08 6.54
N TYR A 91 -1.28 20.44 5.31
CA TYR A 91 -2.67 20.70 4.94
C TYR A 91 -3.59 19.50 5.16
N ARG A 92 -3.15 18.29 4.81
CA ARG A 92 -3.96 17.08 5.06
C ARG A 92 -4.15 16.85 6.56
N ASN A 93 -3.10 17.00 7.36
CA ASN A 93 -3.16 16.71 8.80
C ASN A 93 -4.08 17.69 9.54
N GLU A 94 -4.11 18.95 9.14
CA GLU A 94 -4.97 19.96 9.77
C GLU A 94 -6.42 19.97 9.24
N PHE A 95 -6.61 19.81 7.92
CA PHE A 95 -7.93 19.95 7.29
C PHE A 95 -8.62 18.61 6.99
N GLY A 96 -7.97 17.48 7.31
CA GLY A 96 -8.43 16.13 6.97
C GLY A 96 -8.10 15.73 5.52
N SER A 97 -8.25 16.65 4.55
CA SER A 97 -7.84 16.41 3.17
C SER A 97 -7.35 17.67 2.45
N TRP A 98 -6.57 17.47 1.36
CA TRP A 98 -6.14 18.56 0.48
C TRP A 98 -7.33 19.29 -0.15
N CYS A 99 -8.36 18.55 -0.53
CA CYS A 99 -9.58 19.11 -1.10
C CYS A 99 -10.31 20.00 -0.08
N ASP A 100 -10.32 19.60 1.20
CA ASP A 100 -10.93 20.38 2.27
C ASP A 100 -10.11 21.61 2.61
N ALA A 101 -8.78 21.53 2.53
CA ALA A 101 -7.91 22.71 2.64
C ALA A 101 -8.24 23.75 1.56
N ILE A 102 -8.36 23.32 0.29
CA ILE A 102 -8.71 24.21 -0.83
C ILE A 102 -10.14 24.76 -0.69
N ARG A 103 -11.10 23.94 -0.26
CA ARG A 103 -12.48 24.40 0.01
C ARG A 103 -12.54 25.39 1.17
N SER A 104 -11.69 25.23 2.18
CA SER A 104 -11.66 26.09 3.35
C SER A 104 -11.28 27.54 3.02
N ILE A 105 -10.61 27.77 1.89
CA ILE A 105 -10.30 29.11 1.38
C ILE A 105 -11.29 29.60 0.32
N GLY A 106 -12.40 28.87 0.11
CA GLY A 106 -13.47 29.26 -0.82
C GLY A 106 -13.23 28.88 -2.28
N HIS A 107 -12.23 28.02 -2.56
CA HIS A 107 -11.92 27.56 -3.91
C HIS A 107 -12.38 26.11 -4.13
N ASN A 108 -12.60 25.75 -5.39
CA ASN A 108 -12.82 24.36 -5.78
C ASN A 108 -11.45 23.74 -6.16
N PRO A 109 -11.04 22.58 -5.63
CA PRO A 109 -9.77 21.95 -6.01
C PRO A 109 -9.63 21.83 -7.53
N ALA A 110 -8.44 22.14 -8.03
CA ALA A 110 -8.10 21.94 -9.43
C ALA A 110 -8.35 20.47 -9.76
N GLN A 111 -9.33 20.20 -10.63
CA GLN A 111 -9.42 18.89 -11.25
C GLN A 111 -8.19 18.80 -12.16
N GLU A 112 -7.16 18.06 -11.73
CA GLU A 112 -6.19 17.51 -12.68
C GLU A 112 -7.00 16.92 -13.82
N ARG A 113 -6.73 17.38 -15.05
CA ARG A 113 -7.47 17.00 -16.26
C ARG A 113 -7.52 15.48 -16.37
N ARG A 114 -8.57 14.86 -15.83
CA ARG A 114 -8.79 13.42 -15.93
C ARG A 114 -8.86 13.10 -17.41
N VAL A 115 -8.00 12.19 -17.88
CA VAL A 115 -8.15 11.60 -19.21
C VAL A 115 -9.58 11.05 -19.30
N PRO A 116 -10.40 11.46 -20.28
CA PRO A 116 -11.76 10.96 -20.43
C PRO A 116 -11.77 9.43 -20.50
N GLU A 117 -12.82 8.79 -19.99
CA GLU A 117 -12.95 7.32 -20.03
C GLU A 117 -12.83 6.79 -21.45
N GLU A 118 -13.49 7.46 -22.41
CA GLU A 118 -13.44 7.07 -23.82
C GLU A 118 -12.01 7.09 -24.39
N ALA A 119 -11.19 8.07 -24.03
CA ALA A 119 -9.80 8.14 -24.51
C ALA A 119 -8.93 6.98 -23.98
N LEU A 120 -9.25 6.46 -22.78
CA LEU A 120 -8.57 5.28 -22.24
C LEU A 120 -9.04 3.99 -22.95
N LEU A 121 -10.32 3.89 -23.30
CA LEU A 121 -10.87 2.75 -24.03
C LEU A 121 -10.41 2.73 -25.49
N GLU A 122 -10.38 3.89 -26.15
CA GLU A 122 -9.85 4.07 -27.50
C GLU A 122 -8.37 3.65 -27.58
N SER A 123 -7.55 4.05 -26.60
CA SER A 123 -6.16 3.60 -26.53
C SER A 123 -6.00 2.07 -26.43
N ILE A 124 -6.96 1.34 -25.82
CA ILE A 124 -6.92 -0.13 -25.77
C ILE A 124 -7.33 -0.72 -27.12
N ARG A 125 -8.35 -0.13 -27.77
CA ARG A 125 -8.83 -0.56 -29.10
C ARG A 125 -7.78 -0.33 -30.18
N ASP A 126 -7.14 0.83 -30.18
CA ASP A 126 -6.09 1.17 -31.15
C ASP A 126 -4.92 0.18 -31.07
N LEU A 127 -4.44 -0.13 -29.86
CA LEU A 127 -3.36 -1.10 -29.70
C LEU A 127 -3.83 -2.52 -30.04
N ALA A 128 -5.09 -2.87 -29.77
CA ALA A 128 -5.63 -4.15 -30.16
C ALA A 128 -5.70 -4.32 -31.69
N ASP A 129 -6.07 -3.25 -32.40
CA ASP A 129 -6.11 -3.21 -33.86
C ASP A 129 -4.70 -3.31 -34.46
N GLU A 130 -3.71 -2.65 -33.86
CA GLU A 130 -2.30 -2.74 -34.28
C GLU A 130 -1.73 -4.15 -34.07
N LEU A 131 -2.01 -4.77 -32.92
CA LEU A 131 -1.53 -6.12 -32.59
C LEU A 131 -2.34 -7.24 -33.27
N GLY A 132 -3.52 -6.92 -33.82
CA GLY A 132 -4.49 -7.90 -34.32
C GLY A 132 -5.07 -8.82 -33.23
N ARG A 133 -4.90 -8.45 -31.96
CA ARG A 133 -5.38 -9.19 -30.78
C ARG A 133 -5.45 -8.26 -29.56
N VAL A 134 -6.20 -8.67 -28.55
CA VAL A 134 -6.27 -7.94 -27.27
C VAL A 134 -4.87 -7.78 -26.66
N PRO A 135 -4.45 -6.56 -26.29
CA PRO A 135 -3.17 -6.32 -25.67
C PRO A 135 -3.11 -6.93 -24.26
N THR A 136 -1.94 -7.41 -23.88
CA THR A 136 -1.66 -7.77 -22.49
C THR A 136 -1.32 -6.52 -21.67
N ALA A 137 -1.38 -6.62 -20.34
CA ALA A 137 -1.03 -5.50 -19.46
C ALA A 137 0.39 -4.94 -19.73
N PRO A 138 1.45 -5.78 -19.88
CA PRO A 138 2.78 -5.27 -20.21
C PRO A 138 2.85 -4.61 -21.60
N GLU A 139 2.07 -5.08 -22.57
CA GLU A 139 2.05 -4.48 -23.92
C GLU A 139 1.39 -3.11 -23.91
N MET A 140 0.35 -2.89 -23.10
CA MET A 140 -0.17 -1.54 -22.89
C MET A 140 0.82 -0.62 -22.18
N ASP A 141 1.59 -1.13 -21.22
CA ASP A 141 2.59 -0.32 -20.52
C ASP A 141 3.76 0.08 -21.42
N ASP A 142 4.10 -0.76 -22.41
CA ASP A 142 5.21 -0.53 -23.35
C ASP A 142 4.80 0.29 -24.58
N GLN A 143 3.62 0.03 -25.15
CA GLN A 143 3.21 0.53 -26.47
C GLN A 143 1.93 1.38 -26.44
N GLY A 144 1.20 1.37 -25.33
CA GLY A 144 -0.05 2.12 -25.20
C GLY A 144 0.16 3.61 -25.01
N ALA A 145 -0.80 4.42 -25.47
CA ALA A 145 -0.82 5.87 -25.19
C ALA A 145 -0.96 6.18 -23.68
N TYR A 146 -1.53 5.23 -22.93
CA TYR A 146 -1.65 5.28 -21.49
C TYR A 146 -1.25 3.94 -20.87
N SER A 147 -0.60 4.00 -19.70
CA SER A 147 -0.24 2.79 -18.95
C SER A 147 -1.47 1.96 -18.58
N GLN A 148 -1.30 0.64 -18.47
CA GLN A 148 -2.30 -0.28 -17.96
C GLN A 148 -2.81 0.17 -16.59
N ARG A 149 -1.93 0.69 -15.73
CA ARG A 149 -2.24 1.22 -14.39
C ARG A 149 -3.24 2.38 -14.47
N THR A 150 -3.06 3.30 -15.40
CA THR A 150 -3.98 4.43 -15.64
C THR A 150 -5.38 3.93 -16.01
N CYS A 151 -5.46 2.93 -16.89
CA CYS A 151 -6.72 2.30 -17.28
C CYS A 151 -7.37 1.54 -16.12
N ALA A 152 -6.61 0.71 -15.39
CA ALA A 152 -7.13 -0.06 -14.27
C ALA A 152 -7.62 0.80 -13.10
N ASN A 153 -6.94 1.91 -12.81
CA ASN A 153 -7.41 2.86 -11.80
C ASN A 153 -8.76 3.49 -12.17
N ARG A 154 -9.08 3.57 -13.48
CA ARG A 154 -10.37 4.09 -13.95
C ARG A 154 -11.48 3.04 -13.88
N PHE A 155 -11.22 1.83 -14.37
CA PHE A 155 -12.25 0.79 -14.55
C PHE A 155 -12.23 -0.28 -13.44
N GLY A 156 -11.45 -0.07 -12.38
CA GLY A 156 -11.31 -0.96 -11.23
C GLY A 156 -10.31 -2.11 -11.44
N SER A 157 -10.14 -2.59 -12.67
CA SER A 157 -9.09 -3.54 -13.03
C SER A 157 -8.71 -3.45 -14.51
N TRP A 158 -7.56 -4.01 -14.88
CA TRP A 158 -7.19 -4.15 -16.29
C TRP A 158 -8.20 -4.98 -17.07
N ALA A 159 -8.66 -6.08 -16.46
CA ALA A 159 -9.65 -6.96 -17.08
C ALA A 159 -10.96 -6.23 -17.37
N ASN A 160 -11.40 -5.35 -16.45
CA ASN A 160 -12.58 -4.51 -16.67
C ASN A 160 -12.33 -3.47 -17.77
N ALA A 161 -11.17 -2.82 -17.79
CA ALA A 161 -10.83 -1.86 -18.84
C ALA A 161 -10.88 -2.50 -20.24
N VAL A 162 -10.36 -3.72 -20.36
CA VAL A 162 -10.42 -4.52 -21.60
C VAL A 162 -11.86 -4.93 -21.95
N HIS A 163 -12.68 -5.29 -20.94
CA HIS A 163 -14.09 -5.60 -21.13
C HIS A 163 -14.91 -4.39 -21.62
N GLU A 164 -14.75 -3.23 -20.98
CA GLU A 164 -15.39 -1.97 -21.36
C GLU A 164 -14.90 -1.48 -22.75
N ALA A 165 -13.67 -1.84 -23.13
CA ALA A 165 -13.17 -1.59 -24.48
C ALA A 165 -13.83 -2.50 -25.55
N GLY A 166 -14.63 -3.49 -25.14
CA GLY A 166 -15.38 -4.40 -26.01
C GLY A 166 -14.69 -5.74 -26.28
N PHE A 167 -13.66 -6.09 -25.49
CA PHE A 167 -12.88 -7.30 -25.68
C PHE A 167 -13.08 -8.32 -24.54
N GLU A 168 -12.84 -9.60 -24.83
CA GLU A 168 -12.78 -10.63 -23.79
C GLU A 168 -11.39 -10.58 -23.12
N PRO A 169 -11.30 -10.32 -21.79
CA PRO A 169 -10.02 -10.23 -21.11
C PRO A 169 -9.30 -11.58 -21.09
N ALA A 170 -8.01 -11.59 -21.42
CA ALA A 170 -7.19 -12.78 -21.33
C ALA A 170 -7.13 -13.26 -19.86
N GLY A 171 -7.84 -14.35 -19.55
CA GLY A 171 -7.75 -14.98 -18.23
C GLY A 171 -6.30 -15.40 -17.95
N LYS A 172 -5.84 -15.30 -16.69
CA LYS A 172 -4.52 -15.80 -16.29
C LYS A 172 -4.36 -17.25 -16.78
N PRO A 173 -3.28 -17.61 -17.50
CA PRO A 173 -3.09 -18.99 -17.94
C PRO A 173 -3.12 -19.92 -16.72
N LYS A 174 -4.06 -20.87 -16.71
CA LYS A 174 -4.26 -21.78 -15.59
C LYS A 174 -3.13 -22.81 -15.59
N ILE A 175 -2.24 -22.74 -14.59
CA ILE A 175 -1.26 -23.81 -14.33
C ILE A 175 -2.04 -25.10 -14.04
N ALA A 176 -1.73 -26.15 -14.81
CA ALA A 176 -2.42 -27.42 -14.69
C ALA A 176 -2.18 -28.05 -13.31
N THR A 177 -3.19 -28.69 -12.73
CA THR A 177 -3.04 -29.36 -11.41
C THR A 177 -1.91 -30.39 -11.43
N ALA A 178 -1.76 -31.12 -12.53
CA ALA A 178 -0.67 -32.09 -12.71
C ALA A 178 0.72 -31.44 -12.68
N GLU A 179 0.84 -30.21 -13.19
CA GLU A 179 2.10 -29.47 -13.22
C GLU A 179 2.52 -29.00 -11.82
N LEU A 180 1.55 -28.53 -11.02
CA LEU A 180 1.81 -28.19 -9.62
C LEU A 180 2.26 -29.43 -8.83
N LEU A 181 1.60 -30.58 -9.02
CA LEU A 181 2.00 -31.82 -8.34
C LEU A 181 3.40 -32.30 -8.77
N ALA A 182 3.69 -32.26 -10.08
CA ALA A 182 5.01 -32.63 -10.61
C ALA A 182 6.13 -31.73 -10.07
N GLU A 183 5.85 -30.45 -9.78
CA GLU A 183 6.83 -29.56 -9.18
C GLU A 183 7.13 -29.91 -7.70
N ILE A 184 6.13 -30.39 -6.95
CA ILE A 184 6.37 -30.95 -5.60
C ILE A 184 7.28 -32.18 -5.70
N ASP A 185 6.99 -33.09 -6.63
CA ASP A 185 7.78 -34.32 -6.82
C ASP A 185 9.22 -34.03 -7.24
N ARG A 186 9.40 -33.11 -8.20
CA ARG A 186 10.72 -32.66 -8.65
C ARG A 186 11.54 -32.10 -7.49
N LEU A 187 10.93 -31.23 -6.69
CA LEU A 187 11.59 -30.58 -5.57
C LEU A 187 11.93 -31.58 -4.46
N ALA A 188 11.00 -32.50 -4.16
CA ALA A 188 11.22 -33.57 -3.20
C ALA A 188 12.35 -34.53 -3.62
N SER A 189 12.41 -34.89 -4.91
CA SER A 189 13.47 -35.73 -5.46
C SER A 189 14.85 -35.10 -5.32
N ARG A 190 14.92 -33.76 -5.43
CA ARG A 190 16.17 -33.01 -5.29
C ARG A 190 16.59 -32.82 -3.84
N LEU A 191 15.65 -32.55 -2.94
CA LEU A 191 15.93 -32.32 -1.51
C LEU A 191 16.09 -33.62 -0.73
N GLY A 192 15.62 -34.75 -1.26
CA GLY A 192 15.59 -36.03 -0.56
C GLY A 192 14.48 -36.13 0.50
N HIS A 193 13.63 -35.11 0.61
CA HIS A 193 12.46 -35.09 1.49
C HIS A 193 11.35 -34.23 0.87
N PRO A 194 10.07 -34.41 1.27
CA PRO A 194 8.99 -33.55 0.80
C PRO A 194 9.29 -32.09 1.16
N PRO A 195 9.14 -31.14 0.21
CA PRO A 195 9.50 -29.75 0.45
C PRO A 195 8.68 -29.11 1.57
N THR A 196 9.34 -28.24 2.32
CA THR A 196 8.69 -27.29 3.24
C THR A 196 8.13 -26.11 2.46
N VAL A 197 7.28 -25.30 3.12
CA VAL A 197 6.77 -24.05 2.54
C VAL A 197 7.91 -23.11 2.15
N LYS A 198 8.93 -23.01 3.02
CA LYS A 198 10.09 -22.15 2.79
C LYS A 198 10.85 -22.58 1.53
N GLU A 199 11.13 -23.87 1.40
CA GLU A 199 11.87 -24.42 0.24
C GLU A 199 11.05 -24.34 -1.06
N MET A 200 9.73 -24.52 -1.00
CA MET A 200 8.88 -24.31 -2.18
C MET A 200 8.89 -22.83 -2.61
N ASN A 201 8.89 -21.89 -1.66
CA ASN A 201 8.95 -20.47 -1.97
C ASN A 201 10.32 -20.00 -2.47
N SER A 202 11.42 -20.58 -1.96
CA SER A 202 12.77 -20.17 -2.34
C SER A 202 13.30 -20.90 -3.57
N GLU A 203 12.90 -22.15 -3.80
CA GLU A 203 13.52 -23.03 -4.81
C GLU A 203 12.50 -23.74 -5.73
N GLY A 204 11.21 -23.52 -5.49
CA GLY A 204 10.13 -23.99 -6.34
C GLY A 204 9.90 -23.07 -7.53
N ARG A 205 9.42 -23.63 -8.64
CA ARG A 205 8.99 -22.87 -9.82
C ARG A 205 7.73 -22.03 -9.55
N TYR A 206 6.94 -22.44 -8.57
CA TYR A 206 5.68 -21.80 -8.20
C TYR A 206 5.68 -21.48 -6.71
N HIS A 207 5.24 -20.27 -6.36
CA HIS A 207 5.08 -19.88 -4.96
C HIS A 207 3.98 -20.71 -4.28
N VAL A 208 4.13 -20.99 -2.98
CA VAL A 208 3.19 -21.81 -2.17
C VAL A 208 1.73 -21.31 -2.27
N ALA A 209 1.53 -20.01 -2.48
CA ALA A 209 0.22 -19.39 -2.66
C ALA A 209 -0.59 -20.05 -3.79
N THR A 210 0.08 -20.37 -4.91
CA THR A 210 -0.52 -21.10 -6.05
C THR A 210 -1.10 -22.46 -5.64
N TYR A 211 -0.51 -23.09 -4.62
CA TYR A 211 -0.95 -24.37 -4.08
C TYR A 211 -2.07 -24.20 -3.06
N TYR A 212 -2.10 -23.11 -2.30
CA TYR A 212 -3.24 -22.80 -1.42
C TYR A 212 -4.51 -22.58 -2.23
N ASP A 213 -4.42 -21.81 -3.32
CA ASP A 213 -5.57 -21.53 -4.18
C ASP A 213 -6.13 -22.80 -4.86
N ARG A 214 -5.27 -23.80 -5.13
CA ARG A 214 -5.66 -25.04 -5.82
C ARG A 214 -6.02 -26.19 -4.90
N PHE A 215 -5.35 -26.31 -3.76
CA PHE A 215 -5.41 -27.48 -2.89
C PHE A 215 -5.90 -27.15 -1.48
N GLU A 216 -6.32 -25.91 -1.22
CA GLU A 216 -6.78 -25.37 0.08
C GLU A 216 -5.70 -25.33 1.17
N SER A 217 -4.69 -26.20 1.11
CA SER A 217 -3.53 -26.20 2.00
C SER A 217 -2.31 -26.86 1.36
N TRP A 218 -1.13 -26.44 1.80
CA TRP A 218 0.15 -27.08 1.45
C TRP A 218 0.19 -28.57 1.83
N ARG A 219 -0.46 -28.93 2.95
CA ARG A 219 -0.56 -30.32 3.40
C ARG A 219 -1.37 -31.17 2.44
N GLN A 220 -2.49 -30.64 1.94
CA GLN A 220 -3.30 -31.32 0.93
C GLN A 220 -2.56 -31.43 -0.40
N ALA A 221 -1.81 -30.40 -0.80
CA ALA A 221 -0.96 -30.44 -1.99
C ALA A 221 0.07 -31.58 -1.92
N LYS A 222 0.82 -31.69 -0.80
CA LYS A 222 1.77 -32.79 -0.57
C LYS A 222 1.12 -34.17 -0.54
N ARG A 223 -0.07 -34.29 0.08
CA ARG A 223 -0.84 -35.54 0.09
C ARG A 223 -1.25 -35.94 -1.33
N ARG A 224 -1.72 -34.99 -2.15
CA ARG A 224 -2.08 -35.24 -3.56
C ARG A 224 -0.86 -35.55 -4.44
N ALA A 225 0.33 -35.11 -4.05
CA ALA A 225 1.61 -35.50 -4.64
C ALA A 225 2.16 -36.84 -4.09
N GLY A 226 1.40 -37.57 -3.26
CA GLY A 226 1.81 -38.88 -2.76
C GLY A 226 2.70 -38.86 -1.50
N TYR A 227 2.96 -37.68 -0.91
CA TYR A 227 3.70 -37.54 0.34
C TYR A 227 2.75 -37.51 1.54
N GLY A 228 2.42 -38.71 2.06
CA GLY A 228 1.69 -38.93 3.33
C GLY A 228 2.63 -39.21 4.50
N GLU A 229 2.26 -38.80 5.72
CA GLU A 229 3.10 -38.88 6.93
C GLU A 229 3.57 -40.31 7.26
N SER A 230 4.89 -40.51 7.36
CA SER A 230 5.50 -41.59 8.16
C SER A 230 5.81 -41.05 9.56
N GLN A 231 5.34 -41.73 10.60
CA GLN A 231 5.60 -41.36 11.99
C GLN A 231 7.06 -41.59 12.40
N ALA A 232 7.71 -40.54 12.91
CA ALA A 232 8.70 -40.62 13.98
C ALA A 232 8.85 -39.23 14.67
N GLU A 233 8.22 -39.17 15.84
CA GLU A 233 8.51 -38.35 17.04
C GLU A 233 8.70 -36.82 16.95
N GLY A 234 7.70 -36.12 17.50
CA GLY A 234 7.73 -34.71 17.87
C GLY A 234 6.40 -34.26 18.49
N SER A 235 6.06 -34.85 19.64
CA SER A 235 4.97 -34.56 20.59
C SER A 235 3.51 -34.46 20.06
N GLY A 236 2.65 -35.25 20.71
CA GLY A 236 1.25 -35.43 20.36
C GLY A 236 0.39 -34.17 20.55
N TRP A 237 0.26 -33.39 19.48
CA TRP A 237 -0.80 -32.39 19.36
C TRP A 237 -2.10 -33.06 18.91
N LYS A 238 -2.92 -33.53 19.86
CA LYS A 238 -4.34 -33.74 19.57
C LYS A 238 -5.00 -32.37 19.46
N ARG A 239 -4.98 -31.82 18.25
CA ARG A 239 -5.75 -30.62 17.88
C ARG A 239 -7.22 -30.94 18.15
N GLN A 240 -7.83 -30.33 19.16
CA GLN A 240 -9.28 -30.35 19.26
C GLN A 240 -9.83 -29.63 18.03
N GLU A 241 -10.69 -30.34 17.30
CA GLU A 241 -11.33 -29.85 16.09
C GLU A 241 -12.29 -28.72 16.49
N TRP A 242 -11.90 -27.47 16.21
CA TRP A 242 -12.86 -26.37 16.15
C TRP A 242 -13.63 -26.53 14.85
N SER A 243 -14.96 -26.72 14.92
CA SER A 243 -15.76 -26.78 13.71
C SER A 243 -15.64 -25.46 12.94
N GLU A 244 -15.54 -25.51 11.61
CA GLU A 244 -15.54 -24.33 10.74
C GLU A 244 -16.71 -23.40 11.12
N THR A 245 -17.85 -23.99 11.46
CA THR A 245 -19.05 -23.30 11.96
C THR A 245 -18.84 -22.54 13.27
N ARG A 246 -17.99 -23.01 14.20
CA ARG A 246 -17.69 -22.33 15.47
C ARG A 246 -16.73 -21.16 15.25
N TRP A 247 -15.70 -21.33 14.41
CA TRP A 247 -14.79 -20.24 14.04
C TRP A 247 -15.49 -19.15 13.22
N HIS A 248 -16.31 -19.51 12.23
CA HIS A 248 -17.07 -18.52 11.46
C HIS A 248 -17.98 -17.67 12.34
N ARG A 249 -18.65 -18.28 13.34
CA ARG A 249 -19.43 -17.53 14.34
C ARG A 249 -18.56 -16.61 15.21
N GLN A 250 -17.43 -17.10 15.70
CA GLN A 250 -16.53 -16.28 16.51
C GLN A 250 -15.96 -15.11 15.71
N ARG A 251 -15.60 -15.35 14.44
CA ARG A 251 -15.16 -14.33 13.50
C ARG A 251 -16.20 -13.23 13.31
N GLN A 252 -17.46 -13.60 13.05
CA GLN A 252 -18.53 -12.61 12.89
C GLN A 252 -18.72 -11.76 14.16
N ARG A 253 -18.65 -12.37 15.34
CA ARG A 253 -18.73 -11.63 16.62
C ARG A 253 -17.60 -10.61 16.80
N VAL A 254 -16.38 -10.91 16.34
CA VAL A 254 -15.25 -9.97 16.40
C VAL A 254 -15.46 -8.81 15.42
N LEU A 255 -15.91 -9.10 14.20
CA LEU A 255 -16.21 -8.07 13.21
C LEU A 255 -17.35 -7.15 13.67
N GLU A 256 -18.44 -7.71 14.21
CA GLU A 256 -19.57 -6.95 14.76
C GLU A 256 -19.14 -6.08 15.94
N ARG A 257 -18.29 -6.60 16.85
CA ARG A 257 -17.74 -5.82 17.97
C ARG A 257 -16.89 -4.64 17.47
N ASP A 258 -16.11 -4.88 16.43
CA ASP A 258 -15.17 -3.90 15.87
C ASP A 258 -15.82 -2.99 14.80
N ASP A 259 -17.15 -3.02 14.70
CA ASP A 259 -17.94 -2.28 13.71
C ASP A 259 -17.44 -2.43 12.28
N TYR A 260 -16.95 -3.63 11.94
CA TYR A 260 -16.34 -3.94 10.65
C TYR A 260 -15.22 -2.96 10.25
N CYS A 261 -14.48 -2.43 11.23
CA CYS A 261 -13.40 -1.46 11.05
C CYS A 261 -12.07 -1.96 11.60
N CYS A 262 -10.98 -1.49 10.99
CA CYS A 262 -9.64 -1.70 11.51
C CYS A 262 -9.48 -1.01 12.87
N GLN A 263 -9.10 -1.76 13.89
CA GLN A 263 -8.97 -1.25 15.27
C GLN A 263 -7.57 -0.66 15.57
N THR A 264 -6.72 -0.48 14.56
CA THR A 264 -5.46 0.25 14.76
C THR A 264 -5.75 1.74 14.90
N PRO A 265 -5.26 2.42 15.97
CA PRO A 265 -5.49 3.85 16.16
C PRO A 265 -5.09 4.69 14.93
N GLY A 266 -5.99 5.57 14.49
CA GLY A 266 -5.80 6.43 13.32
C GLY A 266 -5.98 5.72 11.96
N CYS A 267 -6.57 4.52 11.94
CA CYS A 267 -6.92 3.81 10.72
C CYS A 267 -8.44 3.73 10.54
N ASP A 268 -8.96 4.47 9.57
CA ASP A 268 -10.41 4.50 9.29
C ASP A 268 -10.85 3.45 8.25
N VAL A 269 -10.01 2.43 7.98
CA VAL A 269 -10.30 1.43 6.95
C VAL A 269 -11.40 0.49 7.45
N ASP A 270 -12.58 0.60 6.84
CA ASP A 270 -13.69 -0.34 7.03
C ASP A 270 -13.59 -1.57 6.10
N GLN A 271 -14.48 -2.53 6.31
CA GLN A 271 -14.57 -3.77 5.55
C GLN A 271 -14.80 -3.54 4.06
N SER A 272 -15.62 -2.55 3.69
CA SER A 272 -15.96 -2.26 2.30
C SER A 272 -14.77 -1.64 1.57
N GLU A 273 -14.11 -0.66 2.19
CA GLU A 273 -12.90 -0.04 1.68
C GLU A 273 -11.76 -1.06 1.59
N HIS A 274 -11.59 -1.90 2.62
CA HIS A 274 -10.61 -2.97 2.62
C HIS A 274 -10.85 -3.98 1.49
N HIS A 275 -12.10 -4.40 1.30
CA HIS A 275 -12.45 -5.34 0.24
C HIS A 275 -12.22 -4.75 -1.14
N ALA A 276 -12.57 -3.47 -1.35
CA ALA A 276 -12.31 -2.77 -2.61
C ALA A 276 -10.81 -2.63 -2.90
N ARG A 277 -9.99 -2.38 -1.87
CA ARG A 277 -8.53 -2.17 -2.01
C ARG A 277 -7.73 -3.48 -2.10
N CYS A 278 -8.15 -4.50 -1.36
CA CYS A 278 -7.36 -5.72 -1.14
C CYS A 278 -8.02 -7.00 -1.68
N GLY A 279 -9.29 -6.94 -2.09
CA GLY A 279 -10.04 -8.10 -2.58
C GLY A 279 -10.38 -9.14 -1.50
N THR A 280 -10.13 -8.82 -0.23
CA THR A 280 -10.33 -9.72 0.91
C THR A 280 -11.06 -9.02 2.05
N GLU A 281 -11.67 -9.79 2.93
CA GLU A 281 -12.23 -9.27 4.18
C GLU A 281 -11.14 -8.80 5.16
N LEU A 282 -11.49 -7.96 6.14
CA LEU A 282 -10.62 -7.58 7.24
C LEU A 282 -10.16 -8.82 8.01
N HIS A 283 -8.90 -8.79 8.43
CA HIS A 283 -8.25 -9.89 9.11
C HIS A 283 -8.56 -9.87 10.60
N ILE A 284 -8.68 -11.04 11.22
CA ILE A 284 -8.70 -11.17 12.68
C ILE A 284 -7.33 -11.64 13.14
N HIS A 285 -6.72 -10.83 13.99
CA HIS A 285 -5.42 -11.09 14.58
C HIS A 285 -5.56 -11.58 16.02
N HIS A 286 -4.69 -12.50 16.44
CA HIS A 286 -4.54 -12.93 17.82
C HIS A 286 -3.59 -11.98 18.56
N ILE A 287 -4.08 -11.20 19.53
CA ILE A 287 -3.28 -10.24 20.30
C ILE A 287 -2.17 -10.99 21.05
N THR A 288 -2.53 -11.97 21.85
CA THR A 288 -1.58 -12.92 22.42
C THR A 288 -1.38 -14.07 21.43
N PRO A 289 -0.13 -14.40 21.06
CA PRO A 289 0.15 -15.50 20.14
C PRO A 289 -0.40 -16.84 20.63
N ARG A 290 -0.98 -17.63 19.72
CA ARG A 290 -1.56 -18.95 20.04
C ARG A 290 -0.62 -19.92 20.79
N ARG A 291 0.70 -19.77 20.63
CA ARG A 291 1.68 -20.60 21.35
C ARG A 291 1.71 -20.38 22.86
N GLU A 292 1.21 -19.24 23.34
CA GLU A 292 1.16 -18.91 24.77
C GLU A 292 -0.05 -19.56 25.47
N PHE A 293 -1.02 -20.07 24.71
CA PHE A 293 -2.21 -20.76 25.23
C PHE A 293 -1.98 -22.27 25.34
N VAL A 294 -0.78 -22.65 25.77
CA VAL A 294 -0.39 -24.05 25.92
C VAL A 294 -0.11 -24.27 27.40
N ASP A 295 -0.86 -25.19 28.01
CA ASP A 295 -0.67 -25.50 29.43
C ASP A 295 0.64 -26.27 29.68
N THR A 296 0.94 -26.51 30.96
CA THR A 296 2.16 -27.22 31.40
C THR A 296 2.24 -28.66 30.88
N ASP A 297 1.11 -29.25 30.47
CA ASP A 297 1.02 -30.60 29.90
C ASP A 297 1.07 -30.57 28.36
N GLY A 298 1.31 -29.41 27.75
CA GLY A 298 1.39 -29.23 26.30
C GLY A 298 0.04 -29.20 25.59
N ARG A 299 -1.07 -29.01 26.31
CA ARG A 299 -2.41 -28.92 25.71
C ARG A 299 -2.72 -27.49 25.31
N TYR A 300 -3.15 -27.32 24.06
CA TYR A 300 -3.56 -26.01 23.54
C TYR A 300 -4.99 -25.70 23.94
N ASP A 301 -5.17 -24.60 24.66
CA ASP A 301 -6.45 -24.03 24.99
C ASP A 301 -6.97 -23.16 23.84
N ALA A 302 -7.66 -23.83 22.92
CA ALA A 302 -8.25 -23.17 21.76
C ALA A 302 -9.44 -22.26 22.13
N GLU A 303 -10.05 -22.43 23.31
CA GLU A 303 -11.13 -21.55 23.76
C GLU A 303 -10.54 -20.22 24.23
N ALA A 304 -9.59 -20.27 25.17
CA ALA A 304 -8.88 -19.09 25.65
C ALA A 304 -8.19 -18.32 24.51
N ALA A 305 -7.54 -19.03 23.59
CA ALA A 305 -6.87 -18.39 22.45
C ALA A 305 -7.84 -17.64 21.51
N ASN A 306 -9.11 -18.03 21.44
CA ASN A 306 -10.10 -17.42 20.54
C ASN A 306 -11.15 -16.59 21.29
N GLU A 307 -10.92 -16.26 22.56
CA GLU A 307 -11.75 -15.30 23.29
C GLU A 307 -11.75 -13.94 22.58
N LEU A 308 -12.87 -13.22 22.64
CA LEU A 308 -13.01 -11.93 21.95
C LEU A 308 -11.88 -10.98 22.34
N ASP A 309 -11.52 -10.92 23.62
CA ASP A 309 -10.48 -10.01 24.13
C ASP A 309 -9.08 -10.35 23.62
N ASN A 310 -8.87 -11.56 23.11
CA ASN A 310 -7.61 -11.95 22.46
C ASN A 310 -7.64 -11.77 20.93
N LEU A 311 -8.75 -11.30 20.36
CA LEU A 311 -8.95 -11.13 18.93
C LEU A 311 -9.16 -9.66 18.58
N ILE A 312 -8.59 -9.21 17.47
CA ILE A 312 -8.74 -7.83 16.98
C ILE A 312 -8.87 -7.78 15.46
N THR A 313 -9.77 -6.93 14.95
CA THR A 313 -9.97 -6.72 13.51
C THR A 313 -8.96 -5.72 12.95
N LEU A 314 -8.23 -6.10 11.91
CA LEU A 314 -7.17 -5.29 11.29
C LEU A 314 -7.23 -5.33 9.76
N CYS A 315 -6.87 -4.22 9.10
CA CYS A 315 -6.63 -4.21 7.65
C CYS A 315 -5.34 -4.97 7.30
N ALA A 316 -5.16 -5.38 6.04
CA ALA A 316 -4.01 -6.17 5.62
C ALA A 316 -2.65 -5.49 5.91
N ALA A 317 -2.59 -4.16 5.82
CA ALA A 317 -1.39 -3.39 6.15
C ALA A 317 -1.07 -3.45 7.65
N HIS A 318 -2.06 -3.21 8.51
CA HIS A 318 -1.86 -3.24 9.96
C HIS A 318 -1.75 -4.66 10.51
N HIS A 319 -2.42 -5.65 9.91
CA HIS A 319 -2.23 -7.05 10.29
C HIS A 319 -0.75 -7.48 10.16
N ARG A 320 -0.09 -7.09 9.06
CA ARG A 320 1.34 -7.32 8.86
C ARG A 320 2.24 -6.54 9.82
N PHE A 321 1.79 -5.37 10.27
CA PHE A 321 2.49 -4.58 11.29
C PHE A 321 2.41 -5.28 12.65
N TRP A 322 1.21 -5.66 13.09
CA TRP A 322 0.98 -6.31 14.39
C TRP A 322 1.66 -7.68 14.51
N GLU A 323 1.74 -8.45 13.42
CA GLU A 323 2.51 -9.70 13.38
C GLU A 323 4.00 -9.53 13.74
N GLN A 324 4.59 -8.35 13.49
CA GLN A 324 6.01 -8.09 13.74
C GLN A 324 6.31 -7.69 15.19
N PHE A 325 5.32 -7.17 15.93
CA PHE A 325 5.51 -6.67 17.29
C PHE A 325 5.01 -7.61 18.38
N ALA A 326 4.26 -8.67 18.04
CA ALA A 326 3.81 -9.65 19.02
C ALA A 326 4.97 -10.25 19.85
N PRO A 327 4.91 -10.21 21.21
CA PRO A 327 3.73 -9.92 22.05
C PRO A 327 3.61 -8.47 22.58
N LEU A 328 4.45 -7.54 22.14
CA LEU A 328 4.45 -6.14 22.58
C LEU A 328 3.53 -5.31 21.66
N HIS A 329 2.47 -4.72 22.21
CA HIS A 329 1.48 -3.98 21.41
C HIS A 329 1.53 -2.47 21.71
N PRO A 330 1.26 -1.59 20.73
CA PRO A 330 1.01 -0.17 20.96
C PRO A 330 -0.16 0.00 21.94
N ASP A 331 -0.07 0.96 22.86
CA ASP A 331 -1.12 1.22 23.84
C ASP A 331 -2.40 1.68 23.11
N ILE A 332 -3.46 0.88 23.22
CA ILE A 332 -4.75 1.13 22.57
C ILE A 332 -5.68 1.76 23.62
N ARG A 333 -5.39 3.00 24.00
CA ARG A 333 -6.28 3.84 24.82
C ARG A 333 -6.24 5.29 24.41
#